data_AF-O67844-F1
#
_entry.id   AF-O67844-F1
#
_cell.length_a   1.000
_cell.length_b   1.000
_cell.length_c   1.000
_cell.angle_alpha   90.00
_cell.angle_beta   90.00
_cell.angle_gamma   90.00
#
_symmetry.space_group_name_H-M   'P 1'
#
loop_
_entity.id
_entity.type
_entity.pdbx_description
1 polymer ?
#
loop_
_entity_poly.entity_id
_entity_poly.type
_entity_poly.pdbx_seq_one_letter_code
_entity_poly.pdbx_strand_id
1 'polypeptide(L)'
;MSITHLMRQQVEELFKRFLEKTGLSEEATVYAVFIPKEEEVDEESVDVFEQRVNPKDAESVENFVSRLTKVALENDVKELKLYALVLDRDGETLIIAREENPEADEVIKELIERMKEEV
;
A
#
# COMPACT_ATOMS: atom_id res chain seq x y z
N MET A 1 11.81 21.31 1.80
CA MET A 1 11.47 20.01 1.16
C MET A 1 10.10 20.15 0.51
N SER A 2 9.93 19.74 -0.74
CA SER A 2 8.59 19.75 -1.36
C SER A 2 7.75 18.60 -0.82
N ILE A 3 6.42 18.74 -0.83
CA ILE A 3 5.49 17.67 -0.43
C ILE A 3 5.79 16.37 -1.20
N THR A 4 6.10 16.47 -2.49
CA THR A 4 6.53 15.33 -3.33
C THR A 4 7.74 14.58 -2.79
N HIS A 5 8.75 15.29 -2.28
CA HIS A 5 9.95 14.65 -1.72
C HIS A 5 9.62 13.93 -0.41
N LEU A 6 8.81 14.56 0.44
CA LEU A 6 8.35 13.96 1.69
C LEU A 6 7.50 12.70 1.39
N MET A 7 6.61 12.74 0.41
CA MET A 7 5.80 11.59 0.04
C MET A 7 6.66 10.44 -0.51
N ARG A 8 7.62 10.75 -1.38
CA ARG A 8 8.56 9.76 -1.91
C ARG A 8 9.33 9.06 -0.78
N GLN A 9 9.88 9.81 0.17
CA GLN A 9 10.58 9.24 1.32
C GLN A 9 9.67 8.33 2.13
N GLN A 10 8.42 8.74 2.38
CA GLN A 10 7.45 7.92 3.11
C GLN A 10 7.15 6.61 2.39
N VAL A 11 6.99 6.64 1.07
CA VAL A 11 6.80 5.45 0.24
C VAL A 11 8.01 4.53 0.31
N GLU A 12 9.22 5.08 0.16
CA GLU A 12 10.47 4.32 0.21
C GLU A 12 10.67 3.66 1.58
N GLU A 13 10.41 4.38 2.68
CA GLU A 13 10.51 3.84 4.04
C GLU A 13 9.50 2.72 4.29
N LEU A 14 8.25 2.90 3.86
CA LEU A 14 7.23 1.88 3.99
C LEU A 14 7.55 0.65 3.14
N PHE A 15 7.96 0.86 1.89
CA PHE A 15 8.32 -0.23 0.99
C PHE A 15 9.54 -1.01 1.51
N LYS A 16 10.53 -0.33 2.09
CA LYS A 16 11.67 -0.98 2.73
C LYS A 16 11.22 -1.88 3.89
N ARG A 17 10.40 -1.36 4.81
CA ARG A 17 9.84 -2.16 5.92
C ARG A 17 9.02 -3.35 5.41
N PHE A 18 8.28 -3.12 4.32
CA PHE A 18 7.50 -4.14 3.66
C PHE A 18 8.37 -5.29 3.14
N LEU A 19 9.47 -4.98 2.43
CA LEU A 19 10.42 -6.00 1.97
C LEU A 19 11.08 -6.74 3.14
N GLU A 20 11.47 -6.02 4.21
CA GLU A 20 12.09 -6.60 5.40
C GLU A 20 11.16 -7.60 6.12
N LYS A 21 9.86 -7.28 6.21
CA LYS A 21 8.86 -8.13 6.90
C LYS A 21 8.33 -9.27 6.05
N THR A 22 8.13 -9.05 4.75
CA THR A 22 7.57 -10.06 3.85
C THR A 22 8.62 -11.04 3.33
N GLY A 23 9.91 -10.63 3.32
CA GLY A 23 10.96 -11.41 2.67
C GLY A 23 10.73 -11.58 1.17
N LEU A 24 9.99 -10.65 0.54
CA LEU A 24 9.65 -10.72 -0.87
C LEU A 24 10.94 -10.78 -1.70
N SER A 25 11.10 -11.86 -2.47
CA SER A 25 12.30 -12.13 -3.28
C SER A 25 11.97 -12.50 -4.72
N GLU A 26 10.69 -12.54 -5.06
CA GLU A 26 10.16 -12.85 -6.38
C GLU A 26 9.13 -11.78 -6.75
N GLU A 27 8.71 -11.74 -8.01
CA GLU A 27 7.66 -10.84 -8.44
C GLU A 27 6.35 -11.17 -7.73
N ALA A 28 5.71 -10.15 -7.15
CA ALA A 28 4.38 -10.26 -6.57
C ALA A 28 3.57 -8.99 -6.76
N THR A 29 2.25 -9.12 -6.67
CA THR A 29 1.35 -7.97 -6.62
C THR A 29 1.38 -7.36 -5.22
N VAL A 30 1.70 -6.07 -5.15
CA VAL A 30 1.64 -5.29 -3.92
C VAL A 30 0.48 -4.33 -4.03
N TYR A 31 -0.36 -4.31 -3.01
CA TYR A 31 -1.50 -3.42 -2.90
C TYR A 31 -1.14 -2.30 -1.92
N ALA A 32 -1.14 -1.06 -2.39
CA ALA A 32 -1.04 0.10 -1.54
C ALA A 32 -2.44 0.57 -1.18
N VAL A 33 -2.69 0.70 0.12
CA VAL A 33 -4.01 1.02 0.64
C VAL A 33 -4.04 2.44 1.18
N PHE A 34 -5.03 3.20 0.74
CA PHE A 34 -5.27 4.56 1.14
C PHE A 34 -6.58 4.65 1.90
N ILE A 35 -6.53 5.24 3.09
CA ILE A 35 -7.71 5.44 3.94
C ILE A 35 -7.93 6.94 4.14
N PRO A 36 -9.15 7.37 4.52
CA PRO A 36 -9.40 8.74 4.95
C PRO A 36 -8.41 9.22 6.01
N LYS A 37 -8.05 10.50 5.93
CA LYS A 37 -7.31 11.17 7.02
C LYS A 37 -8.19 11.36 8.27
N GLU A 38 -9.50 11.32 8.09
CA GLU A 38 -10.51 11.32 9.15
C GLU A 38 -10.50 9.98 9.91
N GLU A 39 -11.18 9.93 11.06
CA GLU A 39 -11.14 8.77 11.97
C GLU A 39 -11.99 7.59 11.46
N GLU A 40 -13.09 7.86 10.74
CA GLU A 40 -14.01 6.84 10.25
C GLU A 40 -13.50 6.25 8.92
N VAL A 41 -13.32 4.92 8.89
CA VAL A 41 -12.85 4.18 7.72
C VAL A 41 -13.93 3.20 7.31
N ASP A 42 -14.62 3.51 6.22
CA ASP A 42 -15.56 2.60 5.55
C ASP A 42 -14.92 2.00 4.29
N GLU A 43 -15.30 0.77 3.92
CA GLU A 43 -14.82 0.09 2.71
C GLU A 43 -14.92 0.97 1.45
N GLU A 44 -16.02 1.72 1.30
CA GLU A 44 -16.26 2.60 0.14
C GLU A 44 -15.31 3.81 0.09
N SER A 45 -14.72 4.17 1.23
CA SER A 45 -13.78 5.28 1.37
C SER A 45 -12.32 4.84 1.22
N VAL A 46 -12.07 3.53 1.16
CA VAL A 46 -10.74 2.94 0.97
C VAL A 46 -10.41 2.88 -0.52
N ASP A 47 -9.27 3.46 -0.90
CA ASP A 47 -8.74 3.37 -2.26
C ASP A 47 -7.56 2.40 -2.28
N VAL A 48 -7.54 1.49 -3.25
CA VAL A 48 -6.50 0.46 -3.37
C VAL A 48 -5.80 0.62 -4.71
N PHE A 49 -4.48 0.74 -4.64
CA PHE A 49 -3.60 0.76 -5.80
C PHE A 49 -2.81 -0.55 -5.86
N GLU A 50 -3.00 -1.35 -6.90
CA GLU A 50 -2.22 -2.57 -7.11
C GLU A 50 -1.13 -2.39 -8.16
N GLN A 51 0.04 -2.97 -7.90
CA GLN A 51 1.09 -3.06 -8.90
C GLN A 51 1.97 -4.28 -8.65
N ARG A 52 2.32 -5.00 -9.72
CA ARG A 52 3.37 -6.02 -9.67
C ARG A 52 4.75 -5.38 -9.51
N VAL A 53 5.51 -5.89 -8.56
CA VAL A 53 6.87 -5.45 -8.29
C VAL A 53 7.78 -6.66 -8.15
N ASN A 54 8.93 -6.59 -8.80
CA ASN A 54 10.01 -7.55 -8.62
C ASN A 54 11.12 -6.87 -7.80
N PRO A 55 11.34 -7.26 -6.52
CA PRO A 55 12.31 -6.61 -5.66
C PRO A 55 13.76 -6.86 -6.08
N LYS A 56 14.03 -7.85 -6.95
CA LYS A 56 15.35 -8.09 -7.53
C LYS A 56 15.65 -7.19 -8.72
N ASP A 57 14.63 -6.55 -9.29
CA ASP A 57 14.76 -5.66 -10.43
C ASP A 57 14.67 -4.20 -9.99
N ALA A 58 15.80 -3.49 -10.06
CA ALA A 58 15.88 -2.11 -9.58
C ALA A 58 14.96 -1.16 -10.35
N GLU A 59 14.73 -1.40 -11.64
CA GLU A 59 13.83 -0.61 -12.47
C GLU A 59 12.36 -0.85 -12.07
N SER A 60 11.97 -2.09 -11.79
CA SER A 60 10.65 -2.44 -11.27
C SER A 60 10.37 -1.75 -9.93
N VAL A 61 11.34 -1.77 -9.01
CA VAL A 61 11.25 -1.08 -7.71
C VAL A 61 11.14 0.43 -7.88
N GLU A 62 11.97 1.03 -8.73
CA GLU A 62 11.94 2.47 -9.00
C GLU A 62 10.59 2.88 -9.58
N ASN A 63 10.10 2.15 -10.59
CA ASN A 63 8.79 2.38 -11.18
C ASN A 63 7.65 2.25 -10.16
N PHE A 64 7.69 1.27 -9.28
CA PHE A 64 6.72 1.11 -8.20
C PHE A 64 6.73 2.32 -7.26
N VAL A 65 7.89 2.69 -6.72
CA VAL A 65 8.03 3.84 -5.82
C VAL A 65 7.57 5.13 -6.50
N SER A 66 7.98 5.37 -7.75
CA SER A 66 7.62 6.58 -8.49
C SER A 66 6.13 6.66 -8.81
N ARG A 67 5.49 5.55 -9.20
CA ARG A 67 4.04 5.51 -9.44
C ARG A 67 3.26 5.67 -8.16
N LEU A 68 3.62 4.91 -7.12
CA LEU A 68 2.97 5.00 -5.83
C LEU A 68 3.09 6.40 -5.22
N THR A 69 4.24 7.07 -5.40
CA THR A 69 4.41 8.47 -4.98
C THR A 69 3.42 9.40 -5.68
N LYS A 70 3.17 9.21 -6.99
CA LYS A 70 2.19 10.03 -7.73
C LYS A 70 0.77 9.76 -7.24
N VAL A 71 0.39 8.49 -7.14
CA VAL A 71 -0.93 8.07 -6.64
C VAL A 71 -1.15 8.60 -5.23
N ALA A 72 -0.14 8.53 -4.36
CA ALA A 72 -0.23 9.05 -3.01
C ALA A 72 -0.41 10.58 -2.96
N LEU A 73 0.19 11.33 -3.89
CA LEU A 73 -0.06 12.77 -4.00
C LEU A 73 -1.45 13.08 -4.54
N GLU A 74 -1.95 12.28 -5.48
CA GLU A 74 -3.32 12.42 -6.01
C GLU A 74 -4.37 12.11 -4.93
N ASN A 75 -4.12 11.08 -4.12
CA ASN A 75 -4.97 10.69 -2.99
C ASN A 75 -4.85 11.65 -1.80
N ASP A 76 -3.68 12.28 -1.59
CA ASP A 76 -3.52 13.34 -0.58
C ASP A 76 -4.46 14.52 -0.79
N VAL A 77 -4.73 14.87 -2.07
CA VAL A 77 -5.68 15.91 -2.49
C VAL A 77 -7.14 15.50 -2.24
N LYS A 78 -7.42 14.20 -2.25
CA LYS A 78 -8.73 13.63 -1.90
C LYS A 78 -8.91 13.40 -0.40
N GLU A 79 -8.01 13.94 0.42
CA GLU A 79 -7.98 13.72 1.88
C GLU A 79 -7.77 12.26 2.30
N LEU A 80 -7.16 11.45 1.43
CA LEU A 80 -6.72 10.10 1.74
C LEU A 80 -5.23 10.09 2.08
N LYS A 81 -4.80 9.15 2.93
CA LYS A 81 -3.40 8.93 3.29
C LYS A 81 -2.97 7.51 2.98
N LEU A 82 -1.72 7.35 2.53
CA LEU A 82 -1.11 6.03 2.38
C LEU A 82 -0.98 5.37 3.76
N TYR A 83 -1.79 4.34 4.00
CA TYR A 83 -1.87 3.65 5.28
C TYR A 83 -0.94 2.44 5.34
N ALA A 84 -1.08 1.54 4.37
CA ALA A 84 -0.38 0.26 4.38
C ALA A 84 0.02 -0.21 2.99
N LEU A 85 1.01 -1.12 2.97
CA LEU A 85 1.26 -2.00 1.84
C LEU A 85 0.83 -3.41 2.23
N VAL A 86 0.11 -4.06 1.33
CA VAL A 86 -0.42 -5.40 1.51
C VAL A 86 0.21 -6.31 0.47
N LEU A 87 0.73 -7.44 0.94
CA LEU A 87 1.15 -8.55 0.08
C LEU A 87 0.09 -9.63 0.16
N ASP A 88 -0.40 -10.04 -1.00
CA ASP A 88 -1.10 -11.31 -1.13
C ASP A 88 -0.12 -12.37 -1.60
N ARG A 89 0.06 -13.43 -0.80
CA ARG A 89 0.91 -14.56 -1.14
C ARG A 89 0.34 -15.85 -0.58
N ASP A 90 0.18 -16.85 -1.44
CA ASP A 90 -0.20 -18.22 -1.05
C ASP A 90 -1.47 -18.30 -0.17
N GLY A 91 -2.41 -17.37 -0.37
CA GLY A 91 -3.65 -17.27 0.41
C GLY A 91 -3.54 -16.47 1.71
N GLU A 92 -2.32 -16.07 2.10
CA GLU A 92 -2.07 -15.22 3.27
C GLU A 92 -1.97 -13.75 2.86
N THR A 93 -2.74 -12.90 3.54
CA THR A 93 -2.70 -11.43 3.36
C THR A 93 -1.82 -10.81 4.45
N LEU A 94 -0.66 -10.28 4.06
CA LEU A 94 0.27 -9.62 4.98
C LEU A 94 0.13 -8.10 4.86
N ILE A 95 -0.32 -7.44 5.93
CA ILE A 95 -0.50 -5.99 5.99
C ILE A 95 0.68 -5.37 6.73
N ILE A 96 1.38 -4.45 6.06
CA ILE A 96 2.46 -3.66 6.63
C ILE A 96 2.00 -2.21 6.68
N ALA A 97 1.37 -1.85 7.80
CA ALA A 97 0.86 -0.50 8.05
C ALA A 97 1.95 0.45 8.57
N ARG A 98 1.75 1.74 8.33
CA ARG A 98 2.60 2.83 8.85
C ARG A 98 2.31 3.15 10.31
N GLU A 99 1.04 3.02 10.69
CA GLU A 99 0.48 3.31 12.00
C GLU A 99 -0.52 2.21 12.36
N GLU A 100 -0.70 1.94 13.65
CA GLU A 100 -1.67 0.95 14.11
C GLU A 100 -3.07 1.58 14.07
N ASN A 101 -3.97 0.98 13.29
CA ASN A 101 -5.39 1.34 13.27
C ASN A 101 -6.20 0.05 13.12
N PRO A 102 -6.62 -0.57 14.24
CA PRO A 102 -7.30 -1.85 14.23
C PRO A 102 -8.56 -1.86 13.36
N GLU A 103 -9.33 -0.78 13.38
CA GLU A 103 -10.57 -0.64 12.60
C GLU A 103 -10.27 -0.65 11.10
N ALA A 104 -9.26 0.13 10.68
CA ALA A 104 -8.79 0.11 9.29
C ALA A 104 -8.22 -1.26 8.90
N ASP A 105 -7.42 -1.91 9.77
CA ASP A 105 -6.85 -3.22 9.49
C ASP A 105 -7.92 -4.29 9.27
N GLU A 106 -9.05 -4.24 9.99
CA GLU A 106 -10.19 -5.15 9.79
C GLU A 106 -10.85 -4.91 8.43
N VAL A 107 -11.23 -3.65 8.14
CA VAL A 107 -11.84 -3.25 6.87
C VAL A 107 -10.97 -3.64 5.67
N ILE A 108 -9.65 -3.43 5.76
CA ILE A 108 -8.72 -3.75 4.67
C ILE A 108 -8.60 -5.25 4.44
N LYS A 109 -8.62 -6.06 5.51
CA LYS A 109 -8.59 -7.53 5.35
C LYS A 109 -9.83 -8.02 4.63
N GLU A 110 -11.01 -7.55 5.03
CA GLU A 110 -12.27 -7.92 4.38
C GLU A 110 -12.29 -7.47 2.92
N LEU A 111 -11.87 -6.24 2.63
CA LEU A 111 -11.80 -5.71 1.27
C LEU A 111 -10.88 -6.57 0.38
N ILE A 112 -9.66 -6.87 0.83
CA ILE A 112 -8.70 -7.66 0.06
C ILE A 112 -9.19 -9.11 -0.09
N GLU A 113 -9.84 -9.69 0.92
CA GLU A 113 -10.42 -11.03 0.82
C GLU A 113 -11.57 -11.09 -0.19
N ARG A 114 -12.45 -10.08 -0.24
CA ARG A 114 -13.51 -9.99 -1.26
C ARG A 114 -12.96 -9.79 -2.66
N MET A 115 -11.92 -8.97 -2.82
CA MET A 115 -11.21 -8.82 -4.10
C MET A 115 -10.64 -10.15 -4.61
N LYS A 116 -10.34 -11.11 -3.73
CA LYS A 116 -9.92 -12.47 -4.11
C LYS A 116 -11.10 -13.36 -4.51
N GLU A 117 -12.23 -13.26 -3.80
CA GLU A 117 -13.39 -14.14 -4.03
C GLU A 117 -14.10 -13.85 -5.36
N GLU A 118 -13.97 -12.64 -5.92
CA GLU A 118 -14.53 -12.29 -7.23
C GLU A 118 -13.78 -12.88 -8.44
N VAL A 119 -12.80 -13.79 -8.24
CA VAL A 119 -12.03 -14.47 -9.31
C VAL A 119 -12.48 -15.92 -9.54
#